data_AF-A0A1I8I808-F1
#
_entry.id   AF-A0A1I8I808-F1
#
_cell.length_a   1.000
_cell.length_b   1.000
_cell.length_c   1.000
_cell.angle_alpha   90.00
_cell.angle_beta   90.00
_cell.angle_gamma   90.00
#
_symmetry.space_group_name_H-M   'P 1'
#
loop_
_entity.id
_entity.type
_entity.pdbx_description
1 polymer ?
#
loop_
_entity_poly.entity_id
_entity_poly.type
_entity_poly.pdbx_seq_one_letter_code
_entity_poly.pdbx_strand_id
1 'polypeptide(L)'
;MRDSSRERAECQQRLADRLQGVARVLTQDGNRRQMTGSYAEGWANSLVQVNGRTDADSDIGWTVLVAGQEFHLEGGCDRHWQPLAARCTTRLQVTEGYAQVAVGA
;
A
#
# COMPACT_ATOMS: atom_id res chain seq x y z
N MET A 1 20.75 26.71 -7.77
CA MET A 1 20.62 25.33 -8.29
C MET A 1 19.41 24.73 -7.60
N ARG A 2 18.31 24.46 -8.33
CA ARG A 2 17.15 23.77 -7.72
C ARG A 2 17.57 22.33 -7.46
N ASP A 3 17.19 21.79 -6.32
CA ASP A 3 17.51 20.41 -5.96
C ASP A 3 16.73 19.46 -6.86
N SER A 4 17.41 18.86 -7.84
CA SER A 4 16.83 17.96 -8.83
C SER A 4 16.16 16.73 -8.20
N SER A 5 16.59 16.36 -6.98
CA SER A 5 16.00 15.26 -6.21
C SER A 5 14.57 15.59 -5.79
N ARG A 6 14.34 16.84 -5.36
CA ARG A 6 13.03 17.32 -4.95
C ARG A 6 12.08 17.41 -6.13
N GLU A 7 12.51 18.01 -7.24
CA GLU A 7 11.68 18.14 -8.44
C GLU A 7 11.28 16.77 -9.01
N ARG A 8 12.20 15.79 -8.96
CA ARG A 8 11.91 14.40 -9.33
C ARG A 8 10.88 13.75 -8.40
N ALA A 9 11.08 13.85 -7.08
CA ALA A 9 10.14 13.29 -6.11
C ALA A 9 8.74 13.89 -6.24
N GLU A 10 8.64 15.21 -6.42
CA GLU A 10 7.35 15.89 -6.66
C GLU A 10 6.66 15.41 -7.94
N CYS A 11 7.42 15.19 -9.02
CA CYS A 11 6.88 14.65 -10.28
C CYS A 11 6.38 13.21 -10.10
N GLN A 12 7.17 12.36 -9.45
CA GLN A 12 6.83 10.96 -9.19
C GLN A 12 5.59 10.85 -8.29
N GLN A 13 5.49 11.66 -7.25
CA GLN A 13 4.31 11.71 -6.39
C GLN A 13 3.05 12.12 -7.16
N ARG A 14 3.14 13.15 -8.01
CA ARG A 14 2.00 13.58 -8.84
C ARG A 14 1.54 12.48 -9.79
N LEU A 15 2.46 11.67 -10.32
CA LEU A 15 2.12 10.51 -11.14
C LEU A 15 1.41 9.44 -10.32
N ALA A 16 1.92 9.12 -9.13
CA ALA A 16 1.29 8.16 -8.21
C ALA A 16 -0.15 8.59 -7.84
N ASP A 17 -0.36 9.87 -7.53
CA ASP A 17 -1.68 10.43 -7.22
C ASP A 17 -2.65 10.29 -8.40
N ARG A 18 -2.16 10.49 -9.63
CA ARG A 18 -2.96 10.31 -10.85
C ARG A 18 -3.31 8.84 -11.08
N LEU A 19 -2.36 7.93 -10.87
CA LEU A 19 -2.60 6.48 -10.98
C LEU A 19 -3.62 6.01 -9.93
N GLN A 20 -3.54 6.50 -8.68
CA GLN A 20 -4.56 6.27 -7.65
C GLN A 20 -5.94 6.76 -8.13
N GLY A 21 -6.01 7.94 -8.73
CA GLY A 21 -7.25 8.48 -9.33
C GLY A 21 -7.84 7.57 -10.42
N VAL A 22 -7.00 7.10 -11.35
CA VAL A 22 -7.43 6.16 -12.40
C VAL A 22 -7.94 4.85 -11.81
N ALA A 23 -7.22 4.26 -10.86
CA ALA A 23 -7.64 3.02 -10.21
C ALA A 23 -8.99 3.15 -9.51
N ARG A 24 -9.26 4.28 -8.84
CA ARG A 24 -10.57 4.55 -8.22
C ARG A 24 -11.71 4.53 -9.23
N VAL A 25 -11.51 5.18 -10.39
CA VAL A 25 -12.52 5.22 -11.47
C VAL A 25 -12.75 3.83 -12.05
N LEU A 26 -11.68 3.08 -12.30
CA LEU A 26 -11.76 1.76 -12.94
C LEU A 26 -12.33 0.68 -12.03
N THR A 27 -12.01 0.72 -10.74
CA THR A 27 -12.42 -0.33 -9.79
C THR A 27 -13.82 -0.11 -9.22
N GLN A 28 -14.28 1.14 -9.17
CA GLN A 28 -15.58 1.52 -8.58
C GLN A 28 -15.79 0.93 -7.17
N ASP A 29 -14.71 0.67 -6.43
CA ASP A 29 -14.75 -0.08 -5.18
C ASP A 29 -15.02 0.79 -3.95
N GLY A 30 -15.46 2.03 -4.14
CA GLY A 30 -15.72 2.98 -3.06
C GLY A 30 -14.46 3.53 -2.40
N ASN A 31 -13.34 3.61 -3.14
CA ASN A 31 -12.02 4.03 -2.64
C ASN A 31 -11.44 3.05 -1.59
N ARG A 32 -11.81 1.77 -1.64
CA ARG A 32 -11.26 0.77 -0.73
C ARG A 32 -9.82 0.39 -1.10
N ARG A 33 -9.46 0.55 -2.38
CA ARG A 33 -8.11 0.31 -2.87
C ARG A 33 -7.20 1.52 -2.70
N GLN A 34 -6.08 1.29 -2.02
CA GLN A 34 -5.02 2.27 -1.79
C GLN A 34 -3.71 1.75 -2.38
N MET A 35 -2.99 2.61 -3.08
CA MET A 35 -1.64 2.31 -3.56
C MET A 35 -0.69 2.08 -2.38
N THR A 36 0.25 1.16 -2.54
CA THR A 36 1.29 0.84 -1.54
C THR A 36 2.63 0.58 -2.23
N GLY A 37 3.70 0.47 -1.46
CA GLY A 37 5.06 0.27 -1.96
C GLY A 37 5.67 1.52 -2.60
N SER A 38 6.65 1.30 -3.48
CA SER A 38 7.55 2.33 -4.03
C SER A 38 6.84 3.57 -4.59
N TYR A 39 5.69 3.39 -5.26
CA TYR A 39 4.91 4.51 -5.80
C TYR A 39 4.20 5.32 -4.72
N ALA A 40 3.72 4.69 -3.65
CA ALA A 40 3.09 5.39 -2.53
C ALA A 40 4.10 6.19 -1.70
N GLU A 41 5.37 5.79 -1.73
CA GLU A 41 6.47 6.40 -0.97
C GLU A 41 7.27 7.43 -1.79
N GLY A 42 6.86 7.70 -3.04
CA GLY A 42 7.52 8.68 -3.91
C GLY A 42 8.82 8.21 -4.58
N TRP A 43 9.22 6.94 -4.40
CA TRP A 43 10.35 6.32 -5.10
C TRP A 43 9.97 5.97 -6.54
N ALA A 44 8.72 5.54 -6.72
CA ALA A 44 8.09 5.17 -7.98
C ALA A 44 8.89 4.11 -8.76
N ASN A 45 8.88 4.23 -10.07
CA ASN A 45 9.42 3.25 -10.99
C ASN A 45 10.96 3.21 -10.99
N SER A 46 11.55 2.02 -11.06
CA SER A 46 12.97 1.86 -11.41
C SER A 46 13.10 1.82 -12.93
N LEU A 47 13.78 2.82 -13.51
CA LEU A 47 14.09 2.83 -14.94
C LEU A 47 15.44 2.13 -15.19
N VAL A 48 15.46 1.12 -16.07
CA VAL A 48 16.69 0.40 -16.43
C VAL A 48 17.51 1.09 -17.51
N GLN A 49 16.91 2.03 -18.23
CA GLN A 49 17.54 2.72 -19.36
C GLN A 49 17.01 4.17 -19.47
N VAL A 50 17.85 5.05 -20.01
CA VAL A 50 17.51 6.47 -20.25
C VAL A 50 16.35 6.69 -21.23
N ASN A 51 15.94 5.66 -21.96
CA ASN A 51 14.77 5.69 -22.85
C ASN A 51 13.43 5.54 -22.09
N GLY A 52 13.45 5.47 -20.76
CA GLY A 52 12.25 5.33 -19.94
C GLY A 52 11.71 3.90 -19.86
N ARG A 53 12.51 2.89 -20.22
CA ARG A 53 12.12 1.49 -20.03
C ARG A 53 12.09 1.17 -18.53
N THR A 54 10.90 0.80 -18.07
CA THR A 54 10.62 0.24 -16.74
C THR A 54 11.36 -1.07 -16.50
N ASP A 55 11.93 -1.24 -15.31
CA ASP A 55 12.47 -2.51 -14.84
C ASP A 55 11.39 -3.59 -14.79
N ALA A 56 11.74 -4.84 -15.13
CA ALA A 56 10.77 -5.95 -15.12
C ALA A 56 10.21 -6.22 -13.70
N ASP A 57 10.97 -5.86 -12.67
CA ASP A 57 10.61 -6.03 -11.27
C ASP A 57 9.91 -4.78 -10.70
N SER A 58 9.65 -3.75 -11.52
CA SER A 58 8.86 -2.59 -11.10
C SER A 58 7.37 -2.87 -11.27
N ASP A 59 6.71 -3.20 -10.16
CA ASP A 59 5.26 -3.35 -10.07
C ASP A 59 4.58 -2.12 -9.44
N ILE A 60 3.25 -2.13 -9.43
CA ILE A 60 2.43 -1.17 -8.70
C ILE A 60 1.65 -1.93 -7.64
N GLY A 61 2.02 -1.74 -6.39
CA GLY A 61 1.35 -2.34 -5.24
C GLY A 61 0.01 -1.69 -4.93
N TRP A 62 -0.98 -2.52 -4.62
CA TRP A 62 -2.29 -2.06 -4.13
C TRP A 62 -2.70 -2.88 -2.90
N THR A 63 -3.23 -2.20 -1.89
CA THR A 63 -3.89 -2.79 -0.73
C THR A 63 -5.39 -2.48 -0.76
N VAL A 64 -6.21 -3.43 -0.32
CA VAL A 64 -7.66 -3.23 -0.15
C VAL A 64 -7.99 -3.45 1.31
N LEU A 65 -8.59 -2.45 1.95
CA LEU A 65 -9.13 -2.60 3.30
C LEU A 65 -10.57 -3.10 3.19
N VAL A 66 -10.80 -4.34 3.65
CA VAL A 66 -12.12 -4.96 3.65
C VAL A 66 -12.94 -4.37 4.79
N ALA A 67 -14.09 -3.79 4.46
CA ALA A 67 -14.99 -3.22 5.46
C ALA A 67 -15.44 -4.29 6.47
N GLY A 68 -15.48 -3.92 7.75
CA GLY A 68 -15.83 -4.84 8.84
C GLY A 68 -14.68 -5.72 9.34
N GLN A 69 -13.56 -5.79 8.60
CA GLN A 69 -12.38 -6.52 9.06
C GLN A 69 -11.42 -5.58 9.79
N GLU A 70 -11.24 -5.83 11.08
CA GLU A 70 -10.20 -5.16 11.87
C GLU A 70 -8.88 -5.95 11.75
N PHE A 71 -7.78 -5.22 11.50
CA PHE A 71 -6.42 -5.76 11.49
C PHE A 71 -5.57 -4.96 12.47
N HIS A 72 -4.90 -5.64 13.38
CA HIS A 72 -3.99 -5.02 14.33
C HIS A 72 -2.56 -5.46 14.02
N LEU A 73 -1.62 -4.53 14.08
CA LEU A 73 -0.19 -4.83 13.95
C LEU A 73 0.28 -5.68 15.14
N GLU A 74 1.24 -6.56 14.91
CA GLU A 74 1.86 -7.32 15.99
C GLU A 74 2.44 -6.38 17.06
N GLY A 75 2.10 -6.65 18.32
CA GLY A 75 2.48 -5.78 19.44
C GLY A 75 1.64 -4.50 19.59
N GLY A 76 0.78 -4.16 18.62
CA GLY A 76 -0.10 -2.99 18.69
C GLY A 76 -1.29 -3.16 19.65
N CYS A 77 -1.64 -4.41 20.00
CA CYS A 77 -2.64 -4.71 21.04
C CYS A 77 -2.00 -4.61 22.43
N ASP A 78 -1.72 -3.40 22.90
CA ASP A 78 -1.17 -3.20 24.24
C ASP A 78 -2.20 -3.50 25.33
N ARG A 79 -1.73 -4.13 26.43
CA ARG A 79 -2.56 -4.57 27.57
C ARG A 79 -3.25 -3.43 28.33
N HIS A 80 -2.89 -2.19 28.05
CA HIS A 80 -3.60 -1.00 28.56
C HIS A 80 -5.00 -0.83 27.96
N TRP A 81 -5.24 -1.39 26.77
CA TRP A 81 -6.54 -1.39 26.11
C TRP A 81 -7.21 -2.76 26.26
N GLN A 82 -7.49 -3.14 27.50
CA GLN A 82 -8.05 -4.46 27.87
C GLN A 82 -9.26 -4.92 27.02
N PRO A 83 -10.19 -4.04 26.57
CA PRO A 83 -11.27 -4.46 25.66
C PRO A 83 -10.79 -4.90 24.27
N LEU A 84 -9.66 -4.36 23.78
CA LEU A 84 -9.09 -4.67 22.46
C LEU A 84 -8.22 -5.92 22.50
N ALA A 85 -7.45 -6.13 23.57
CA ALA A 85 -6.62 -7.32 23.73
C ALA A 85 -7.46 -8.63 23.69
N ALA A 86 -8.67 -8.60 24.25
CA ALA A 86 -9.61 -9.73 24.19
C ALA A 86 -10.18 -9.98 22.78
N ARG A 87 -10.14 -8.99 21.88
CA ARG A 87 -10.56 -9.10 20.46
C ARG A 87 -9.41 -9.52 19.54
N CYS A 88 -8.15 -9.46 20.00
CA CYS A 88 -6.96 -9.91 19.27
C CYS A 88 -6.74 -11.43 19.42
N THR A 89 -7.77 -12.23 19.13
CA THR A 89 -7.77 -13.69 19.41
C THR A 89 -7.05 -14.51 18.34
N THR A 90 -7.01 -14.02 17.10
CA THR A 90 -6.45 -14.75 15.96
C THR A 90 -5.22 -14.02 15.43
N ARG A 91 -4.05 -14.61 15.64
CA ARG A 91 -2.82 -14.17 14.98
C ARG A 91 -2.80 -14.72 13.55
N LEU A 92 -2.74 -13.81 12.58
CA LEU A 92 -2.59 -14.20 11.17
C LEU A 92 -1.23 -14.84 10.94
N GLN A 93 -1.23 -15.99 10.26
CA GLN A 93 0.00 -16.66 9.86
C GLN A 93 0.55 -15.99 8.61
N VAL A 94 1.74 -15.41 8.72
CA VAL A 94 2.42 -14.75 7.60
C VAL A 94 3.36 -15.76 6.95
N THR A 95 3.14 -16.03 5.67
CA THR A 95 3.99 -16.88 4.83
C THR A 95 4.45 -16.05 3.65
N GLU A 96 5.76 -16.02 3.35
CA GLU A 96 6.32 -15.26 2.22
C GLU A 96 5.94 -13.76 2.21
N GLY A 97 5.80 -13.16 3.40
CA GLY A 97 5.52 -11.72 3.55
C GLY A 97 4.04 -11.32 3.45
N TYR A 98 3.11 -12.27 3.32
CA TYR A 98 1.67 -11.99 3.34
C TYR A 98 0.91 -13.00 4.22
N ALA A 99 -0.30 -12.64 4.63
CA ALA A 99 -1.23 -13.54 5.31
C ALA A 99 -2.51 -13.71 4.48
N GLN A 100 -3.00 -14.95 4.38
CA GLN A 100 -4.27 -15.23 3.73
C GLN A 100 -5.40 -15.22 4.77
N VAL A 101 -6.50 -14.54 4.43
CA VAL A 101 -7.72 -14.48 5.23
C VAL A 101 -8.91 -14.91 4.39
N ALA A 102 -9.84 -15.66 4.98
CA ALA A 102 -11.10 -15.99 4.31
C ALA A 102 -11.91 -14.71 4.12
N VAL A 103 -12.44 -14.50 2.91
CA VAL A 103 -13.25 -13.31 2.61
C VAL A 103 -14.68 -13.53 3.15
N GLY A 104 -15.12 -12.68 4.08
CA GLY A 104 -16.53 -12.58 4.52
C GLY A 104 -16.90 -13.35 5.79
N ALA A 105 -16.33 -12.94 6.93
CA ALA A 105 -16.89 -13.27 8.26
C ALA A 105 -17.93 -12.24 8.69
#